data_AF-A0A7R8WA27-F1
#
_entry.id   AF-A0A7R8WA27-F1
#
_cell.length_a   1.000
_cell.length_b   1.000
_cell.length_c   1.000
_cell.angle_alpha   90.00
_cell.angle_beta   90.00
_cell.angle_gamma   90.00
#
_symmetry.space_group_name_H-M   'P 1'
#
loop_
_entity.id
_entity.type
_entity.pdbx_description
1 polymer ?
#
loop_
_entity_poly.entity_id
_entity_poly.type
_entity_poly.pdbx_seq_one_letter_code
_entity_poly.pdbx_strand_id
1 'polypeptide(L)'
;MGIRTELIVNPPMPHCLLCTICKDLLEDPAEVSGCEHIYCRKCIEDWLVKNDTCPMDRQKTSKVSLKNMKTEVSDLKENLLGKEKDIQSLKDKEEKLQLELSGLKKALGAGLGMIRDVAAIE
;
A
#
# COMPACT_ATOMS: atom_id res chain seq x y z
N MET A 1 -7.79 -19.01 5.97
CA MET A 1 -8.66 -17.82 5.84
C MET A 1 -8.50 -17.12 7.17
N GLY A 2 -8.00 -15.88 7.19
CA GLY A 2 -7.42 -15.31 8.41
C GLY A 2 -5.91 -15.47 8.45
N ILE A 3 -5.24 -14.59 9.20
CA ILE A 3 -3.80 -14.64 9.40
C ILE A 3 -3.51 -15.72 10.44
N ARG A 4 -2.67 -16.70 10.09
CA ARG A 4 -2.38 -17.85 10.97
C ARG A 4 -1.77 -17.37 12.27
N THR A 5 -2.44 -17.67 13.38
CA THR A 5 -2.01 -17.28 14.73
C THR A 5 -0.66 -17.90 15.13
N GLU A 6 -0.33 -19.06 14.55
CA GLU A 6 0.93 -19.80 14.73
C GLU A 6 2.18 -19.03 14.28
N LEU A 7 2.04 -17.99 13.45
CA LEU A 7 3.17 -17.23 12.87
C LEU A 7 3.55 -15.98 13.68
N ILE A 8 2.90 -15.76 14.83
CA ILE A 8 2.97 -14.49 15.54
C ILE A 8 4.09 -14.54 16.57
N VAL A 9 5.08 -13.68 16.35
CA VAL A 9 6.19 -13.49 17.28
C VAL A 9 5.66 -12.65 18.45
N ASN A 10 5.50 -13.29 19.62
CA ASN A 10 5.10 -12.70 20.92
C ASN A 10 3.58 -12.70 21.26
N PRO A 11 3.01 -13.80 21.78
CA PRO A 11 1.70 -13.82 22.43
C PRO A 11 1.75 -13.19 23.86
N PRO A 12 0.63 -12.71 24.42
CA PRO A 12 -0.75 -13.00 24.04
C PRO A 12 -1.41 -11.89 23.22
N MET A 13 -2.19 -12.29 22.21
CA MET A 13 -3.04 -11.35 21.48
C MET A 13 -4.42 -11.21 22.11
N PRO A 14 -5.02 -10.02 22.04
CA PRO A 14 -6.41 -9.82 22.42
C PRO A 14 -7.36 -10.72 21.61
N HIS A 15 -8.30 -11.39 22.28
CA HIS A 15 -9.33 -12.22 21.62
C HIS A 15 -10.23 -11.42 20.67
N CYS A 16 -10.34 -10.10 20.86
CA CYS A 16 -11.09 -9.23 19.95
C CYS A 16 -10.46 -9.09 18.56
N LEU A 17 -9.24 -9.62 18.33
CA LEU A 17 -8.60 -9.66 17.03
C LEU A 17 -8.77 -11.00 16.29
N LEU A 18 -9.50 -11.95 16.87
CA LEU A 18 -9.75 -13.26 16.27
C LEU A 18 -11.10 -13.28 15.58
N CYS A 19 -11.13 -13.82 14.35
CA CYS A 19 -12.39 -14.09 13.67
C CYS A 19 -13.08 -15.28 14.32
N THR A 20 -14.33 -15.12 14.73
CA THR A 20 -15.07 -16.21 15.38
C THR A 20 -15.52 -17.31 14.41
N ILE A 21 -15.40 -17.10 13.09
CA ILE A 21 -15.69 -18.11 12.06
C ILE A 21 -14.48 -19.03 11.86
N CYS A 22 -13.33 -18.49 11.46
CA CYS A 22 -12.14 -19.30 11.17
C CYS A 22 -11.19 -19.51 12.35
N LYS A 23 -11.39 -18.80 13.47
CA LYS A 23 -10.58 -18.84 14.70
C LYS A 23 -9.14 -18.33 14.55
N ASP A 24 -8.80 -17.77 13.39
CA ASP A 24 -7.54 -17.08 13.11
C ASP A 24 -7.65 -15.57 13.31
N LEU A 25 -6.51 -14.86 13.23
CA LEU A 25 -6.52 -13.40 13.21
C LEU A 25 -7.35 -12.86 12.04
N LEU A 26 -8.02 -11.74 12.31
CA LEU A 26 -8.76 -10.99 11.31
C LEU A 26 -7.88 -10.60 10.11
N GLU A 27 -8.23 -11.11 8.94
CA GLU A 27 -7.66 -10.76 7.64
C GLU A 27 -8.71 -9.94 6.87
N ASP A 28 -8.35 -8.72 6.44
CA ASP A 28 -9.28 -7.75 5.85
C ASP A 28 -10.57 -7.61 6.71
N PRO A 29 -10.45 -7.09 7.94
CA PRO A 29 -11.55 -7.06 8.91
C PRO A 29 -12.77 -6.31 8.37
N ALA A 30 -13.91 -6.99 8.39
CA ALA A 30 -15.22 -6.45 8.05
C ALA A 30 -16.11 -6.42 9.29
N GLU A 31 -16.61 -5.23 9.61
CA GLU A 31 -17.55 -4.97 10.70
C GLU A 31 -18.99 -5.03 10.18
N VAL A 32 -19.86 -5.70 10.93
CA VAL A 32 -21.29 -5.76 10.63
C VAL A 32 -22.00 -4.53 11.20
N SER A 33 -22.55 -3.69 10.31
CA SER A 33 -23.31 -2.50 10.74
C SER A 33 -24.52 -2.89 11.60
N GLY A 34 -24.67 -2.25 12.76
CA GLY A 34 -25.80 -2.44 13.68
C GLY A 34 -25.49 -3.31 14.90
N CYS A 35 -24.51 -4.22 14.80
CA CYS A 35 -24.04 -5.01 15.94
C CYS A 35 -22.53 -4.95 16.21
N GLU A 36 -21.76 -4.33 15.30
CA GLU A 36 -20.32 -4.04 15.48
C GLU A 36 -19.44 -5.30 15.65
N HIS A 37 -19.96 -6.49 15.35
CA HIS A 37 -19.17 -7.72 15.32
C HIS A 37 -18.24 -7.75 14.09
N ILE A 38 -16.99 -8.19 14.28
CA ILE A 38 -15.95 -8.15 13.26
C ILE A 38 -15.51 -9.57 12.87
N TYR A 39 -15.30 -9.78 11.56
CA TYR A 39 -14.87 -11.04 10.97
C TYR A 39 -13.86 -10.79 9.85
N CYS A 40 -13.14 -11.82 9.37
CA CYS A 40 -12.46 -11.70 8.08
C CYS A 40 -13.51 -11.46 7.00
N ARG A 41 -13.29 -10.50 6.08
CA ARG A 41 -14.29 -10.16 5.04
C ARG A 41 -14.81 -11.40 4.33
N LYS A 42 -13.91 -12.23 3.82
CA LYS A 42 -14.30 -13.44 3.10
C LYS A 42 -15.13 -14.40 3.96
N CYS A 43 -14.81 -14.54 5.25
CA CYS A 43 -15.56 -15.42 6.15
C CYS A 43 -17.01 -14.96 6.33
N ILE A 44 -17.24 -13.67 6.57
CA ILE A 44 -18.61 -13.14 6.71
C ILE A 44 -19.34 -13.09 5.36
N GLU A 45 -18.65 -12.81 4.26
CA GLU A 45 -19.27 -12.84 2.93
C GLU A 45 -19.72 -14.25 2.53
N ASP A 46 -18.90 -15.28 2.80
CA ASP A 46 -19.23 -16.69 2.54
C ASP A 46 -20.42 -17.14 3.41
N TRP A 47 -20.47 -16.70 4.67
CA TRP A 47 -21.62 -16.93 5.55
C TRP A 47 -22.91 -16.32 4.97
N LEU A 48 -22.83 -15.08 4.48
CA LEU A 48 -23.95 -14.32 3.94
C LEU A 48 -24.40 -14.76 2.54
N VAL A 49 -23.71 -15.73 1.91
CA VAL A 49 -24.25 -16.44 0.73
C VAL A 49 -25.41 -17.34 1.13
N LYS A 50 -25.38 -17.90 2.34
CA LYS A 50 -26.33 -18.93 2.81
C LYS A 50 -27.26 -18.43 3.91
N ASN A 51 -26.98 -17.28 4.50
CA ASN A 51 -27.68 -16.70 5.64
C ASN A 51 -27.87 -15.20 5.46
N ASP A 52 -28.80 -14.60 6.19
CA ASP A 52 -29.05 -13.14 6.23
C ASP A 52 -28.90 -12.57 7.66
N THR A 53 -28.08 -13.21 8.48
CA THR A 53 -27.88 -12.86 9.89
C THR A 53 -26.41 -12.86 10.30
N CYS A 54 -26.08 -12.07 11.31
CA CYS A 54 -24.76 -12.06 11.95
C CYS A 54 -24.51 -13.39 12.69
N PRO A 55 -23.34 -14.05 12.51
CA PRO A 55 -23.02 -15.31 13.17
C PRO A 55 -23.03 -15.26 14.72
N MET A 56 -22.75 -14.09 15.32
CA MET A 56 -22.59 -13.94 16.77
C MET A 56 -23.91 -13.73 17.50
N ASP A 57 -24.78 -12.86 17.00
CA ASP A 57 -26.00 -12.43 17.70
C ASP A 57 -27.30 -12.63 16.88
N ARG A 58 -27.17 -13.14 15.66
CA ARG A 58 -28.26 -13.40 14.72
C ARG A 58 -29.04 -12.16 14.28
N GLN A 59 -28.50 -10.95 14.48
CA GLN A 59 -29.12 -9.74 13.93
C GLN A 59 -29.13 -9.80 12.39
N LYS A 60 -30.23 -9.33 11.77
CA LYS A 60 -30.36 -9.28 10.32
C LYS A 60 -29.24 -8.44 9.70
N THR A 61 -28.58 -8.98 8.69
CA THR A 61 -27.51 -8.29 7.97
C THR A 61 -27.40 -8.77 6.53
N SER A 62 -26.63 -8.05 5.73
CA SER A 62 -26.38 -8.34 4.32
C SER A 62 -24.98 -7.91 3.94
N LYS A 63 -24.49 -8.34 2.77
CA LYS A 63 -23.15 -7.93 2.28
C LYS A 63 -23.02 -6.41 2.16
N VAL A 64 -24.12 -5.71 1.85
CA VAL A 64 -24.16 -4.24 1.73
C VAL A 64 -24.01 -3.53 3.08
N SER A 65 -24.26 -4.25 4.18
CA SER A 65 -24.18 -3.76 5.55
C SER A 65 -22.79 -3.95 6.18
N LEU A 66 -21.83 -4.50 5.43
CA LEU A 66 -20.45 -4.69 5.88
C LEU A 66 -19.62 -3.42 5.65
N LYS A 67 -18.88 -3.02 6.69
CA LYS A 67 -17.95 -1.88 6.62
C LYS A 67 -16.52 -2.36 6.82
N ASN A 68 -15.58 -1.69 6.14
CA ASN A 68 -14.16 -1.92 6.41
C ASN A 68 -13.81 -1.31 7.76
N MET A 69 -13.10 -2.07 8.60
CA MET A 69 -12.48 -1.48 9.77
C MET A 69 -11.40 -0.50 9.29
N LYS A 70 -11.49 0.77 9.70
CA LYS A 70 -10.43 1.74 9.41
C LYS A 70 -9.18 1.30 10.17
N THR A 71 -8.06 1.17 9.47
CA THR A 71 -6.77 0.88 10.09
C THR A 71 -5.82 2.04 9.81
N GLU A 72 -4.90 2.33 10.72
CA GLU A 72 -3.85 3.32 10.47
C GLU A 72 -3.03 2.97 9.23
N VAL A 73 -2.92 1.66 8.92
CA VAL A 73 -2.19 1.13 7.76
C VAL A 73 -2.80 1.58 6.43
N SER A 74 -4.13 1.74 6.33
CA SER A 74 -4.76 2.22 5.08
C SER A 74 -4.35 3.65 4.73
N ASP A 75 -4.27 4.54 5.72
CA ASP A 75 -3.83 5.91 5.50
C ASP A 75 -2.34 5.98 5.15
N LEU A 76 -1.53 5.11 5.77
CA LEU A 76 -0.12 4.97 5.41
C LEU A 76 0.06 4.51 3.96
N LYS A 77 -0.80 3.62 3.46
CA LYS A 77 -0.72 3.11 2.08
C LYS A 77 -0.94 4.21 1.05
N GLU A 78 -1.96 5.07 1.23
CA GLU A 78 -2.21 6.20 0.33
C GLU A 78 -1.03 7.19 0.33
N ASN A 79 -0.47 7.46 1.51
CA ASN A 79 0.72 8.31 1.64
C ASN A 79 1.96 7.71 0.96
N LEU A 80 2.17 6.40 1.09
CA LEU A 80 3.26 5.68 0.41
C LEU A 80 3.10 5.73 -1.11
N LEU A 81 1.86 5.55 -1.61
CA LEU A 81 1.56 5.68 -3.05
C LEU A 81 1.85 7.09 -3.57
N GLY A 82 1.54 8.13 -2.79
CA GLY A 82 1.90 9.51 -3.10
C GLY A 82 3.41 9.70 -3.23
N LYS A 83 4.17 9.20 -2.24
CA LYS A 83 5.64 9.26 -2.25
C LYS A 83 6.26 8.53 -3.44
N GLU A 84 5.70 7.40 -3.86
CA GLU A 84 6.19 6.67 -5.03
C GLU A 84 6.12 7.51 -6.32
N LYS A 85 5.02 8.26 -6.50
CA LYS A 85 4.86 9.20 -7.63
C LYS A 85 5.87 10.35 -7.56
N ASP A 86 6.08 10.91 -6.36
CA ASP A 86 7.06 11.98 -6.17
C ASP A 86 8.49 11.50 -6.51
N ILE A 87 8.85 10.30 -6.05
CA ILE A 87 10.13 9.66 -6.38
C ILE A 87 10.29 9.49 -7.90
N GLN A 88 9.22 9.08 -8.61
CA GLN A 88 9.29 8.96 -10.06
C GLN A 88 9.51 10.31 -10.74
N SER A 89 8.78 11.36 -10.33
CA SER A 89 8.97 12.71 -10.88
C SER A 89 10.39 13.25 -10.62
N LEU A 90 10.97 12.93 -9.46
CA LEU A 90 12.35 13.29 -9.15
C LEU A 90 13.36 12.54 -10.03
N LYS A 91 13.15 11.24 -10.29
CA LYS A 91 13.98 10.45 -11.22
C LYS A 91 13.95 11.02 -12.63
N ASP A 92 12.77 11.39 -13.14
CA ASP A 92 12.63 11.98 -14.48
C ASP A 92 13.37 13.33 -14.58
N LYS A 93 13.30 14.14 -13.51
CA LYS A 93 14.06 15.40 -13.41
C LYS A 93 15.57 15.17 -13.37
N GLU A 94 16.01 14.15 -12.63
CA GLU A 94 17.42 13.77 -12.56
C GLU A 94 17.95 13.37 -13.95
N GLU A 95 17.21 12.54 -14.69
CA GLU A 95 17.58 12.13 -16.05
C GLU A 95 17.69 13.33 -17.00
N LYS A 96 16.75 14.27 -16.93
CA LYS A 96 16.79 15.50 -17.72
C LYS A 96 18.03 16.35 -17.40
N LEU A 97 18.34 16.54 -16.12
CA LEU A 97 19.52 17.30 -15.69
C LEU A 97 20.81 16.63 -16.15
N GLN A 98 20.88 15.30 -16.11
CA GLN A 98 22.03 14.56 -16.64
C GLN A 98 22.20 14.77 -18.16
N LEU A 99 21.10 14.78 -18.92
CA LEU A 99 21.13 15.05 -20.36
C LEU A 99 21.67 16.45 -20.65
N GLU A 100 21.17 17.47 -19.95
CA GLU A 100 21.63 18.87 -20.09
C GLU A 100 23.13 19.02 -19.74
N LEU A 101 23.57 18.43 -18.62
CA LEU A 101 24.98 18.40 -18.22
C LEU A 101 25.87 17.73 -19.28
N SER A 102 25.38 16.65 -19.92
CA SER A 102 26.12 15.99 -20.99
C SER A 102 26.31 16.89 -22.21
N GLY A 103 25.29 17.71 -22.54
CA GLY A 103 25.35 18.69 -23.63
C GLY A 103 26.36 19.79 -23.34
N LEU A 104 26.32 20.36 -22.14
CA LEU A 104 27.27 21.40 -21.71
C LEU A 104 28.72 20.91 -21.71
N LYS A 105 28.97 19.68 -21.25
CA LYS A 105 30.32 19.07 -21.27
C LYS A 105 30.86 18.92 -22.70
N LYS A 106 30.02 18.50 -23.66
CA LYS A 106 30.43 18.38 -25.08
C LYS A 106 30.77 19.74 -25.68
N ALA A 107 29.96 20.76 -25.43
CA ALA A 107 30.20 22.12 -25.92
C ALA A 107 31.52 22.70 -25.38
N LEU A 108 31.78 22.51 -24.08
CA LEU A 108 33.04 22.92 -23.47
C LEU A 108 34.25 22.21 -24.09
N GLY A 109 34.16 20.89 -24.32
CA GLY A 109 35.21 20.12 -24.98
C GLY A 109 35.51 20.60 -26.40
N ALA A 110 34.48 20.91 -27.18
CA ALA A 110 34.63 21.47 -28.53
C ALA A 110 35.31 22.86 -28.52
N GLY A 111 34.91 23.73 -27.58
CA GLY A 111 35.51 25.06 -27.41
C GLY A 111 37.00 25.00 -27.06
N LEU A 112 37.38 24.12 -26.12
CA LEU A 112 38.78 23.90 -25.76
C LEU A 112 39.61 23.34 -26.93
N GLY A 113 39.02 22.47 -27.75
CA GLY A 113 39.64 21.97 -28.98
C GLY A 113 39.98 23.10 -29.94
N MET A 114 39.02 23.99 -30.23
CA MET A 114 39.23 25.15 -31.10
C MET A 114 40.33 26.09 -30.58
N ILE A 115 40.38 26.36 -29.28
CA ILE A 115 41.44 27.21 -28.69
C ILE A 115 42.82 26.56 -28.89
N ARG A 116 42.93 25.24 -28.70
CA ARG A 116 44.19 24.52 -28.89
C ARG A 116 44.64 24.53 -30.36
N ASP A 117 43.70 24.38 -31.29
CA ASP A 117 44.00 24.38 -32.71
C ASP A 117 44.51 25.76 -33.18
N VAL A 118 43.98 26.86 -32.62
CA VAL A 118 44.48 28.22 -32.86
C VAL A 118 45.89 28.42 -32.26
N ALA A 119 46.13 27.94 -31.04
CA ALA A 119 47.44 28.06 -30.38
C ALA A 119 48.56 27.25 -31.05
N ALA A 120 48.25 26.27 -31.89
CA ALA A 120 49.23 25.45 -32.62
C ALA A 120 49.70 26.08 -33.95
N ILE A 121 49.16 27.25 -34.33
CA ILE A 121 49.49 27.97 -35.57
C ILE A 121 50.56 29.06 -35.31
N GLU A 122 50.93 29.32 -34.05
CA GLU A 122 52.07 30.17 -33.63
C GLU A 122 53.31 29.33 -33.28
#